data_AF-A0A5D2Y5Z6-F1
#
_entry.id   AF-A0A5D2Y5Z6-F1
#
_cell.length_a   1.000
_cell.length_b   1.000
_cell.length_c   1.000
_cell.angle_alpha   90.00
_cell.angle_beta   90.00
_cell.angle_gamma   90.00
#
_symmetry.space_group_name_H-M   'P 1'
#
loop_
_entity.id
_entity.type
_entity.pdbx_description
1 polymer ?
#
loop_
_entity_poly.entity_id
_entity_poly.type
_entity_poly.pdbx_seq_one_letter_code
_entity_poly.pdbx_strand_id
1 'polypeptide(L)'
;MDTDFPGVVLRPVGTFKNINDYNYQTLKGNVDMLKLIQLGLTFSDENRNLSICGTDSFCIWQFNFREFNLSKDIFASNSIELLRQCGIDFKKNNEKGIDVKRFGELLMSSGIMLNDDVHWVTFYSGYDFGYLLKLLTCRSLPDS
;
A
#
# COMPACT_ATOMS: atom_id res chain seq x y z
N MET A 1 1.87 -2.04 -9.65
CA MET A 1 1.87 -2.01 -8.18
C MET A 1 0.45 -1.78 -7.72
N ASP A 2 0.07 -2.45 -6.63
CA ASP A 2 -1.26 -2.39 -6.03
C ASP A 2 -1.17 -2.59 -4.50
N THR A 3 -2.12 -2.08 -3.73
CA THR A 3 -2.15 -2.21 -2.27
C THR A 3 -3.49 -2.65 -1.71
N ASP A 4 -3.46 -3.44 -0.64
CA ASP A 4 -4.65 -3.72 0.16
C ASP A 4 -4.56 -3.01 1.51
N PHE A 5 -5.65 -2.35 1.88
CA PHE A 5 -5.77 -1.56 3.09
C PHE A 5 -7.22 -1.61 3.62
N PRO A 6 -7.47 -1.23 4.88
CA PRO A 6 -8.75 -1.49 5.55
C PRO A 6 -9.87 -0.51 5.15
N GLY A 7 -9.88 -0.04 3.89
CA GLY A 7 -10.92 0.78 3.30
C GLY A 7 -10.84 2.26 3.64
N VAL A 8 -12.00 2.92 3.63
CA VAL A 8 -12.19 4.35 3.89
C VAL A 8 -13.21 4.50 5.01
N VAL A 9 -12.81 5.15 6.09
CA VAL A 9 -13.63 5.36 7.30
C VAL A 9 -13.79 6.85 7.65
N LEU A 10 -12.93 7.71 7.11
CA LEU A 10 -13.03 9.16 7.28
C LEU A 10 -13.54 9.82 6.00
N ARG A 11 -14.43 10.79 6.16
CA ARG A 11 -14.82 11.75 5.13
C ARG A 11 -14.74 13.16 5.72
N PRO A 12 -13.88 14.03 5.20
CA PRO A 12 -13.71 15.37 5.77
C PRO A 12 -14.97 16.20 5.50
N VAL A 13 -15.38 16.97 6.51
CA VAL A 13 -16.52 17.89 6.43
C VAL A 13 -15.99 19.31 6.39
N GLY A 14 -16.39 20.10 5.40
CA GLY A 14 -15.94 21.48 5.27
C GLY A 14 -16.07 22.02 3.85
N THR A 15 -15.48 23.19 3.63
CA THR A 15 -15.36 23.83 2.32
C THR A 15 -14.00 23.48 1.72
N PHE A 16 -14.00 23.02 0.47
CA PHE A 16 -12.79 22.64 -0.26
C PHE A 16 -12.64 23.51 -1.50
N LYS A 17 -11.40 23.76 -1.92
CA LYS A 17 -11.12 24.62 -3.09
C LYS A 17 -11.69 24.02 -4.38
N ASN A 18 -11.58 22.71 -4.52
CA ASN A 18 -12.08 21.93 -5.64
C ASN A 18 -12.22 20.45 -5.24
N ILE A 19 -12.68 19.62 -6.18
CA ILE A 19 -12.87 18.19 -5.95
C ILE A 19 -11.55 17.45 -5.66
N ASN A 20 -10.42 17.89 -6.24
CA ASN A 20 -9.12 17.25 -6.02
C ASN A 20 -8.61 17.50 -4.61
N ASP A 21 -8.83 18.72 -4.08
CA ASP A 21 -8.54 19.07 -2.69
C ASP A 21 -9.36 18.19 -1.74
N TYR A 22 -10.67 18.06 -1.96
CA TYR A 22 -11.51 17.13 -1.19
C TYR A 22 -11.01 15.67 -1.27
N ASN A 23 -10.66 15.20 -2.47
CA ASN A 23 -10.16 13.84 -2.68
C ASN A 23 -8.84 13.61 -1.96
N TYR A 24 -7.91 14.57 -2.03
CA TYR A 24 -6.64 14.49 -1.33
C TYR A 24 -6.81 14.51 0.18
N GLN A 25 -7.64 15.41 0.73
CA GLN A 25 -7.90 15.45 2.18
C GLN A 25 -8.56 14.16 2.67
N THR A 26 -9.45 13.57 1.88
CA THR A 26 -10.05 12.25 2.17
C THR A 26 -8.97 11.16 2.18
N LEU A 27 -8.15 11.10 1.15
CA LEU A 27 -7.04 10.15 1.04
C LEU A 27 -6.07 10.30 2.22
N LYS A 28 -5.59 11.52 2.46
CA LYS A 28 -4.67 11.85 3.56
C LYS A 28 -5.19 11.37 4.90
N GLY A 29 -6.41 11.76 5.26
CA GLY A 29 -6.99 11.39 6.55
C GLY A 29 -7.05 9.87 6.75
N ASN A 30 -7.46 9.14 5.72
CA ASN A 30 -7.54 7.68 5.78
C ASN A 30 -6.16 7.02 5.77
N VAL A 31 -5.24 7.44 4.88
CA VAL A 31 -3.88 6.87 4.81
C VAL A 31 -3.11 7.13 6.10
N ASP A 32 -3.20 8.34 6.68
CA ASP A 32 -2.51 8.67 7.92
C ASP A 32 -3.04 7.84 9.10
N MET A 33 -4.34 7.64 9.19
CA MET A 33 -4.98 6.93 10.30
C MET A 33 -4.90 5.41 10.19
N LEU A 34 -5.02 4.87 8.98
CA LEU A 34 -5.10 3.44 8.72
C LEU A 34 -3.72 2.84 8.47
N LYS A 35 -3.67 1.51 8.50
CA LYS A 35 -2.45 0.72 8.33
C LYS A 35 -2.54 -0.12 7.07
N LEU A 36 -1.46 -0.11 6.30
CA LEU A 36 -1.30 -0.94 5.12
C LEU A 36 -1.33 -2.43 5.51
N ILE A 37 -2.03 -3.25 4.74
CA ILE A 37 -2.14 -4.70 4.97
C ILE A 37 -1.24 -5.45 4.00
N GLN A 38 -1.26 -5.06 2.72
CA GLN A 38 -0.53 -5.74 1.67
C GLN A 38 -0.01 -4.77 0.60
N LEU A 39 1.12 -5.11 0.00
CA LEU A 39 1.66 -4.46 -1.19
C LEU A 39 2.04 -5.52 -2.22
N GLY A 40 1.53 -5.37 -3.45
CA GLY A 40 1.85 -6.21 -4.60
C GLY A 40 2.82 -5.51 -5.55
N LEU A 41 3.94 -6.17 -5.85
CA LEU A 41 4.91 -5.73 -6.86
C LEU A 41 5.13 -6.81 -7.92
N THR A 42 4.98 -6.41 -9.17
CA THR A 42 5.28 -7.23 -10.36
C THR A 42 6.31 -6.49 -11.19
N PHE A 43 7.34 -7.18 -11.63
CA PHE A 43 8.43 -6.62 -12.43
C PHE A 43 8.42 -7.23 -13.84
N SER A 44 8.52 -6.37 -14.84
CA SER A 44 8.65 -6.76 -16.24
C SER A 44 9.69 -5.91 -16.95
N ASP A 45 10.28 -6.44 -18.02
CA ASP A 45 11.08 -5.65 -18.94
C ASP A 45 10.21 -4.81 -19.90
N GLU A 46 10.86 -4.05 -20.79
CA GLU A 46 10.22 -3.23 -21.83
C GLU A 46 9.38 -4.04 -22.82
N ASN A 47 9.70 -5.33 -23.00
CA ASN A 47 9.01 -6.26 -23.87
C ASN A 47 7.87 -7.01 -23.16
N ARG A 48 7.55 -6.62 -21.91
CA ARG A 48 6.51 -7.21 -21.05
C ARG A 48 6.82 -8.65 -20.62
N ASN A 49 8.09 -9.06 -20.65
CA ASN A 49 8.49 -10.34 -20.08
C ASN A 49 8.59 -10.20 -18.56
N LEU A 50 7.93 -11.12 -17.83
CA LEU A 50 7.99 -11.16 -16.37
C LEU A 50 9.32 -11.75 -15.90
N SER A 51 9.84 -11.22 -14.79
CA SER A 51 11.02 -11.80 -14.15
C SER A 51 10.74 -13.21 -13.63
N ILE A 52 11.69 -14.11 -13.83
CA ILE A 52 11.66 -15.46 -13.27
C ILE A 52 12.42 -15.57 -11.94
N CYS A 53 13.02 -14.47 -11.45
CA CYS A 53 13.78 -14.43 -10.18
C CYS A 53 14.83 -15.56 -10.02
N GLY A 54 15.41 -16.07 -11.11
CA GLY A 54 16.34 -17.21 -11.08
C GLY A 54 15.68 -18.58 -10.84
N THR A 55 14.37 -18.69 -11.07
CA THR A 55 13.57 -19.92 -10.95
C THR A 55 12.97 -20.31 -12.32
N ASP A 56 12.27 -21.44 -12.40
CA ASP A 56 11.53 -21.86 -13.60
C ASP A 56 10.10 -21.27 -13.67
N SER A 57 9.78 -20.24 -12.88
CA SER A 57 8.42 -19.69 -12.76
C SER A 57 8.42 -18.17 -12.65
N PHE A 58 7.33 -17.53 -13.09
CA PHE A 58 7.18 -16.09 -12.97
C PHE A 58 7.08 -15.65 -11.51
N CYS A 59 7.71 -14.52 -11.23
CA CYS A 59 7.90 -14.01 -9.89
C CYS A 59 7.03 -12.76 -9.69
N ILE A 60 5.99 -12.91 -8.87
CA ILE A 60 5.12 -11.82 -8.42
C ILE A 60 5.25 -11.75 -6.90
N TRP A 61 5.59 -10.57 -6.39
CA TRP A 61 5.84 -10.37 -4.97
C TRP A 61 4.61 -9.80 -4.28
N GLN A 62 4.18 -10.50 -3.23
CA GLN A 62 3.11 -10.05 -2.35
C GLN A 62 3.65 -9.90 -0.93
N PHE A 63 3.80 -8.66 -0.48
CA PHE A 63 4.31 -8.32 0.84
C PHE A 63 3.15 -8.16 1.81
N ASN A 64 3.13 -8.97 2.86
CA ASN A 64 2.10 -8.96 3.90
C ASN A 64 2.65 -8.32 5.17
N PHE A 65 2.00 -7.26 5.67
CA PHE A 65 2.50 -6.45 6.79
C PHE A 65 1.89 -6.85 8.13
N ARG A 66 2.66 -6.73 9.21
CA ARG A 66 2.26 -7.20 10.55
C ARG A 66 1.48 -6.19 11.38
N GLU A 67 1.52 -4.92 10.98
CA GLU A 67 1.12 -3.79 11.82
C GLU A 67 -0.40 -3.69 12.01
N PHE A 68 -1.19 -4.15 11.05
CA PHE A 68 -2.65 -4.12 11.11
C PHE A 68 -3.21 -5.23 11.99
N ASN A 69 -3.96 -4.86 13.03
CA ASN A 69 -4.54 -5.76 14.01
C ASN A 69 -6.03 -5.49 14.21
N LEU A 70 -6.85 -6.49 13.89
CA LEU A 70 -8.31 -6.43 13.95
C LEU A 70 -8.90 -6.10 15.34
N SER A 71 -8.15 -6.32 16.42
CA SER A 71 -8.64 -6.04 17.78
C SER A 71 -8.34 -4.62 18.25
N LYS A 72 -7.46 -3.88 17.54
CA LYS A 72 -6.93 -2.59 17.99
C LYS A 72 -7.14 -1.47 16.97
N ASP A 73 -7.07 -1.80 15.69
CA ASP A 73 -7.04 -0.81 14.63
C ASP A 73 -8.43 -0.52 14.07
N ILE A 74 -8.58 0.69 13.54
CA ILE A 74 -9.79 1.13 12.87
C ILE A 74 -9.81 0.53 11.45
N PHE A 75 -10.99 0.13 10.99
CA PHE A 75 -11.19 -0.40 9.65
C PHE A 75 -12.65 -0.27 9.20
N ALA A 76 -12.88 -0.33 7.88
CA ALA A 76 -14.20 -0.51 7.32
C ALA A 76 -14.56 -2.00 7.29
N SER A 77 -15.65 -2.40 7.95
CA SER A 77 -16.05 -3.81 8.08
C SER A 77 -16.20 -4.53 6.73
N ASN A 78 -16.82 -3.87 5.74
CA ASN A 78 -17.01 -4.43 4.40
C ASN A 78 -15.67 -4.71 3.71
N SER A 79 -14.67 -3.85 3.91
CA SER A 79 -13.33 -4.06 3.35
C SER A 79 -12.64 -5.25 3.98
N ILE A 80 -12.73 -5.41 5.31
CA ILE A 80 -12.15 -6.58 6.00
C ILE A 80 -12.84 -7.88 5.58
N GLU A 81 -14.15 -7.87 5.44
CA GLU A 81 -14.89 -9.05 4.98
C GLU A 81 -14.47 -9.46 3.56
N LEU A 82 -14.38 -8.50 2.64
CA LEU A 82 -13.88 -8.74 1.28
C LEU A 82 -12.47 -9.32 1.29
N LEU A 83 -11.54 -8.72 2.06
CA LEU A 83 -10.17 -9.20 2.15
C LEU A 83 -10.07 -10.62 2.73
N ARG A 84 -10.93 -10.98 3.68
CA ARG A 84 -11.04 -12.38 4.17
C ARG A 84 -11.50 -13.32 3.08
N GLN A 85 -12.50 -12.93 2.28
CA GLN A 85 -12.99 -13.73 1.16
C GLN A 85 -11.92 -13.89 0.07
N CYS A 86 -11.05 -12.90 -0.12
CA CYS A 86 -9.88 -12.96 -0.99
C CYS A 86 -8.71 -13.78 -0.40
N GLY A 87 -8.84 -14.31 0.81
CA GLY A 87 -7.87 -15.23 1.42
C GLY A 87 -6.82 -14.58 2.31
N ILE A 88 -6.99 -13.32 2.73
CA ILE A 88 -6.07 -12.70 3.69
C ILE A 88 -6.24 -13.30 5.09
N ASP A 89 -5.16 -13.90 5.59
CA ASP A 89 -5.05 -14.38 6.97
C ASP A 89 -4.41 -13.31 7.86
N PHE A 90 -5.27 -12.50 8.47
CA PHE A 90 -4.85 -11.44 9.40
C PHE A 90 -4.06 -11.95 10.61
N LYS A 91 -4.37 -13.16 11.09
CA LYS A 91 -3.65 -13.74 12.23
C LYS A 91 -2.23 -14.08 11.83
N LYS A 92 -2.07 -14.73 10.67
CA LYS A 92 -0.75 -15.01 10.08
C LYS A 92 0.02 -13.72 9.80
N ASN A 93 -0.63 -12.67 9.33
CA ASN A 93 0.01 -11.37 9.14
C ASN A 93 0.54 -10.80 10.46
N ASN A 94 -0.22 -10.83 11.55
CA ASN A 94 0.29 -10.36 12.85
C ASN A 94 1.46 -11.22 13.38
N GLU A 95 1.45 -12.53 13.17
CA GLU A 95 2.47 -13.45 13.70
C GLU A 95 3.75 -13.50 12.84
N LYS A 96 3.62 -13.43 11.51
CA LYS A 96 4.68 -13.70 10.54
C LYS A 96 4.86 -12.60 9.49
N GLY A 97 4.07 -11.53 9.57
CA GLY A 97 4.12 -10.42 8.63
C GLY A 97 5.41 -9.62 8.73
N ILE A 98 5.66 -8.88 7.68
CA ILE A 98 6.84 -8.04 7.50
C ILE A 98 6.69 -6.79 8.38
N ASP A 99 7.80 -6.32 8.96
CA ASP A 99 7.80 -5.00 9.62
C ASP A 99 7.84 -3.92 8.53
N VAL A 100 6.86 -3.03 8.55
CA VAL A 100 6.68 -2.03 7.50
C VAL A 100 7.86 -1.05 7.42
N LYS A 101 8.52 -0.75 8.55
CA LYS A 101 9.67 0.16 8.59
C LYS A 101 10.89 -0.51 8.00
N ARG A 102 11.15 -1.76 8.36
CA ARG A 102 12.24 -2.56 7.78
C ARG A 102 12.04 -2.75 6.28
N PHE A 103 10.82 -2.99 5.85
CA PHE A 103 10.51 -3.05 4.42
C PHE A 103 10.79 -1.72 3.72
N GLY A 104 10.37 -0.59 4.30
CA GLY A 104 10.65 0.75 3.76
C GLY A 104 12.13 1.06 3.62
N GLU A 105 12.93 0.69 4.61
CA GLU A 105 14.40 0.81 4.56
C GLU A 105 14.99 0.04 3.38
N LEU A 106 14.62 -1.24 3.24
CA LEU A 106 15.12 -2.10 2.16
C LEU A 106 14.66 -1.61 0.79
N LEU A 107 13.40 -1.18 0.68
CA LEU A 107 12.82 -0.66 -0.56
C LEU A 107 13.51 0.64 -1.00
N MET A 108 13.82 1.53 -0.06
CA MET A 108 14.55 2.78 -0.35
C MET A 108 15.92 2.51 -0.97
N SER A 109 16.66 1.51 -0.47
CA SER A 109 17.98 1.14 -0.98
C SER A 109 17.98 0.14 -2.14
N SER A 110 16.81 -0.29 -2.61
CA SER A 110 16.69 -1.39 -3.59
C SER A 110 17.03 -1.00 -5.03
N GLY A 111 17.10 0.30 -5.33
CA GLY A 111 17.20 0.81 -6.71
C GLY A 111 15.86 0.90 -7.45
N ILE A 112 14.75 0.49 -6.82
CA ILE A 112 13.39 0.67 -7.35
C ILE A 112 12.89 2.11 -7.15
N MET A 113 13.30 2.74 -6.05
CA MET A 113 12.97 4.12 -5.72
C MET A 113 14.04 5.07 -6.25
N LEU A 114 13.63 6.29 -6.61
CA LEU A 114 14.54 7.38 -7.01
C LEU A 114 15.46 6.96 -8.17
N ASN A 115 14.91 6.22 -9.13
CA ASN A 115 15.63 5.72 -10.29
C ASN A 115 14.81 6.01 -11.55
N ASP A 116 15.34 6.84 -12.44
CA ASP A 116 14.67 7.29 -13.67
C ASP A 116 14.52 6.15 -14.71
N ASP A 117 15.28 5.06 -14.56
CA ASP A 117 15.14 3.87 -15.42
C ASP A 117 13.91 3.03 -15.04
N VAL A 118 13.33 3.25 -13.85
CA VAL A 118 12.20 2.47 -13.33
C VAL A 118 10.88 3.17 -13.62
N HIS A 119 9.99 2.46 -14.32
CA HIS A 119 8.67 2.97 -14.70
C HIS A 119 7.57 2.31 -13.86
N TRP A 120 6.80 3.12 -13.15
CA TRP A 120 5.69 2.64 -12.31
C TRP A 120 4.40 2.49 -13.11
N VAL A 121 3.89 1.25 -13.16
CA VAL A 121 2.56 0.95 -13.72
C VAL A 121 1.57 0.71 -12.58
N THR A 122 0.46 1.44 -12.58
CA THR A 122 -0.55 1.43 -11.52
C THR A 122 -1.96 1.64 -12.08
N PHE A 123 -2.98 1.41 -11.26
CA PHE A 123 -4.38 1.59 -11.64
C PHE A 123 -5.17 2.24 -10.49
N TYR A 124 -5.76 3.42 -10.73
CA TYR A 124 -6.48 4.21 -9.71
C TYR A 124 -5.72 4.37 -8.37
N SER A 125 -4.46 4.78 -8.48
CA SER A 125 -3.43 4.53 -7.46
C SER A 125 -3.15 5.62 -6.46
N GLY A 126 -4.10 6.55 -6.26
CA GLY A 126 -3.94 7.63 -5.29
C GLY A 126 -3.62 7.07 -3.90
N TYR A 127 -4.43 6.12 -3.43
CA TYR A 127 -4.21 5.48 -2.12
C TYR A 127 -2.92 4.65 -2.10
N ASP A 128 -2.63 3.90 -3.17
CA ASP A 128 -1.44 3.07 -3.25
C ASP A 128 -0.15 3.89 -3.07
N PHE A 129 -0.05 5.01 -3.82
CA PHE A 129 1.07 5.93 -3.67
C PHE A 129 1.04 6.67 -2.34
N GLY A 130 -0.14 6.98 -1.80
CA GLY A 130 -0.27 7.52 -0.44
C GLY A 130 0.36 6.61 0.61
N TYR A 131 0.00 5.32 0.61
CA TYR A 131 0.59 4.36 1.54
C TYR A 131 2.09 4.17 1.29
N LEU A 132 2.51 4.09 0.03
CA LEU A 132 3.92 3.96 -0.33
C LEU A 132 4.73 5.18 0.17
N LEU A 133 4.21 6.40 0.00
CA LEU A 133 4.86 7.61 0.47
C LEU A 133 4.93 7.67 2.01
N LYS A 134 3.84 7.34 2.70
CA LYS A 134 3.81 7.23 4.17
C LYS A 134 4.84 6.21 4.68
N LEU A 135 4.92 5.05 4.01
CA LEU A 135 5.84 3.97 4.33
C LEU A 135 7.30 4.41 4.16
N LEU A 136 7.64 5.05 3.04
CA LEU A 136 9.00 5.47 2.73
C LEU A 136 9.46 6.65 3.58
N THR A 137 8.57 7.60 3.88
CA THR A 137 8.90 8.80 4.66
C THR A 137 8.80 8.58 6.17
N CYS A 138 8.11 7.52 6.60
CA CYS A 138 7.74 7.29 7.99
C CYS A 138 7.01 8.48 8.64
N ARG A 139 6.28 9.28 7.84
CA ARG A 139 5.59 10.51 8.26
C ARG A 139 4.16 10.51 7.75
N SER A 140 3.34 11.37 8.37
CA SER A 140 2.05 11.74 7.81
C SER A 140 2.24 12.36 6.42
N LEU A 141 1.25 12.19 5.55
CA LEU A 141 1.26 12.82 4.24
C LEU A 141 1.25 14.36 4.39
N PRO A 142 1.78 15.10 3.38
CA PRO A 142 1.75 16.56 3.37
C PRO A 142 0.33 17.15 3.50
N ASP A 143 0.24 18.41 3.94
CA ASP A 143 -1.06 19.09 4.06
C ASP A 143 -1.57 19.64 2.73
N SER A 144 -0.69 19.80 1.73
CA SER A 144 -0.99 20.29 0.38
C SER A 144 0.07 19.86 -0.64
#